data_AF-A0A7X2MX01-F1
#
_entry.id   AF-A0A7X2MX01-F1
#
_cell.length_a   1.000
_cell.length_b   1.000
_cell.length_c   1.000
_cell.angle_alpha   90.00
_cell.angle_beta   90.00
_cell.angle_gamma   90.00
#
_symmetry.space_group_name_H-M   'P 1'
#
loop_
_entity.id
_entity.type
_entity.pdbx_description
1 polymer ?
#
loop_
_entity_poly.entity_id
_entity_poly.type
_entity_poly.pdbx_seq_one_letter_code
_entity_poly.pdbx_strand_id
1 'polypeptide(L)' 'MEIQVFVKGKKEPIIYKGDRIDVLDLELQGNNYKQIRCFKKGFSKSELIQSDIILRIKENLKQK' A
#
# COMPACT_ATOMS: atom_id res chain seq x y z
N MET A 1 2.49 9.71 7.70
CA MET A 1 1.89 9.48 6.37
C MET A 1 0.75 8.49 6.47
N GLU A 2 -0.25 8.62 5.61
CA GLU A 2 -1.35 7.67 5.47
C GLU A 2 -1.59 7.43 3.98
N ILE A 3 -1.71 6.16 3.57
CA ILE A 3 -2.14 5.79 2.22
C ILE A 3 -3.36 4.88 2.29
N GLN A 4 -4.23 5.01 1.29
CA GLN A 4 -5.41 4.20 1.10
C GLN A 4 -5.27 3.40 -0.20
N VAL A 5 -5.31 2.08 -0.09
CA VAL A 5 -5.22 1.17 -1.23
C VAL A 5 -6.61 0.61 -1.51
N PHE A 6 -7.13 0.92 -2.68
CA PHE A 6 -8.42 0.42 -3.13
C PHE A 6 -8.17 -0.84 -3.96
N VAL A 7 -8.80 -1.95 -3.57
CA VAL A 7 -8.66 -3.23 -4.25
C VAL A 7 -10.00 -3.72 -4.81
N LYS A 8 -9.97 -4.40 -5.95
CA LYS A 8 -11.13 -5.05 -6.55
C LYS A 8 -11.76 -6.02 -5.55
N GLY A 9 -13.10 -5.99 -5.45
CA GLY A 9 -13.86 -6.88 -4.57
C GLY A 9 -13.93 -6.46 -3.09
N LYS A 10 -13.22 -5.39 -2.67
CA LYS A 10 -13.45 -4.78 -1.34
C LYS A 10 -14.07 -3.39 -1.48
N LYS A 11 -15.15 -3.17 -0.72
CA LYS A 11 -15.82 -1.87 -0.65
C LYS A 11 -15.00 -0.84 0.13
N GLU A 12 -14.24 -1.31 1.12
CA GLU A 12 -13.42 -0.46 1.98
C GLU A 12 -11.95 -0.51 1.56
N PRO A 13 -11.25 0.65 1.52
CA PRO A 13 -9.82 0.68 1.21
C PRO A 13 -9.00 0.09 2.36
N ILE A 14 -7.86 -0.50 2.01
CA ILE A 14 -6.84 -0.91 2.98
C ILE A 14 -6.05 0.34 3.37
N ILE A 15 -6.08 0.68 4.66
CA ILE A 15 -5.46 1.91 5.17
C ILE A 15 -4.13 1.57 5.84
N TYR A 16 -3.04 2.13 5.32
CA TYR A 16 -1.73 2.04 5.93
C TYR A 16 -1.37 3.37 6.58
N LYS A 17 -0.96 3.33 7.86
CA LYS A 17 -0.57 4.52 8.63
C LYS A 17 0.78 4.29 9.28
N GLY A 18 1.73 5.15 8.97
CA GLY A 18 3.09 5.08 9.49
C GLY A 18 3.81 6.42 9.46
N ASP A 19 4.95 6.48 10.11
CA ASP A 19 5.88 7.62 10.01
C ASP A 19 6.41 7.72 8.58
N ARG A 20 6.76 6.58 7.98
CA ARG A 20 7.16 6.43 6.58
C ARG A 20 6.41 5.27 5.94
N ILE A 21 5.98 5.47 4.69
CA ILE A 21 5.39 4.40 3.88
C ILE A 21 6.13 4.38 2.54
N ASP A 22 6.66 3.22 2.15
CA ASP A 22 7.23 3.01 0.82
C ASP A 22 6.30 2.06 0.04
N VAL A 23 6.09 2.37 -1.24
CA VAL A 23 5.40 1.49 -2.19
C VAL A 23 6.39 1.10 -3.28
N LEU A 24 6.63 -0.20 -3.43
CA LEU A 24 7.57 -0.76 -4.40
C LEU A 24 6.83 -1.64 -5.39
N ASP A 25 7.19 -1.56 -6.66
CA ASP A 25 6.77 -2.49 -7.69
C ASP A 25 7.69 -3.71 -7.70
N LEU A 26 7.10 -4.90 -7.70
CA LEU A 26 7.79 -6.18 -7.70
C LEU A 26 7.20 -7.09 -8.77
N GLU A 27 8.06 -7.80 -9.48
CA GLU A 27 7.65 -8.90 -10.36
C GLU A 27 8.13 -10.22 -9.73
N LEU A 28 7.19 -11.13 -9.51
CA LEU A 28 7.47 -12.46 -8.97
C LEU A 28 6.87 -13.51 -9.90
N GLN A 29 7.72 -14.35 -10.50
CA GLN A 29 7.32 -15.43 -11.39
C GLN A 29 6.38 -14.95 -12.53
N GLY A 30 6.67 -13.79 -13.12
CA GLY A 30 5.87 -13.19 -14.21
C GLY A 30 4.58 -12.50 -13.75
N ASN A 31 4.30 -12.46 -12.45
CA ASN A 31 3.17 -11.73 -11.89
C ASN A 31 3.63 -10.43 -11.24
N ASN A 32 2.89 -9.35 -11.48
CA ASN A 32 3.17 -8.03 -10.91
C ASN A 32 2.49 -7.86 -9.55
N TYR A 33 3.25 -7.34 -8.59
CA TYR A 33 2.83 -7.05 -7.24
C TYR A 33 3.29 -5.64 -6.84
N LYS A 34 2.57 -5.06 -5.87
CA LYS A 34 3.07 -3.92 -5.11
C LYS A 34 3.35 -4.36 -3.68
N GLN A 35 4.57 -4.08 -3.21
CA GLN A 35 4.94 -4.22 -1.81
C GLN A 35 4.77 -2.89 -1.11
N ILE A 36 4.01 -2.90 -0.02
CA ILE A 36 3.76 -1.74 0.83
C ILE A 36 4.49 -1.95 2.13
N ARG A 37 5.48 -1.10 2.40
CA ARG A 37 6.26 -1.13 3.64
C ARG A 37 5.85 0.05 4.49
N CYS A 38 5.31 -0.23 5.67
CA CYS A 38 4.88 0.75 6.64
C CYS A 38 5.82 0.73 7.84
N PHE A 39 6.46 1.85 8.12
CA PHE A 39 7.36 2.03 9.27
C PHE A 39 6.65 2.90 10.30
N LYS A 40 6.51 2.41 11.53
CA LYS A 40 5.87 3.12 12.63
C LYS A 40 6.60 2.87 13.94
N LYS A 41 7.17 3.92 14.55
CA LYS A 41 7.81 3.87 15.88
C LYS A 41 8.79 2.69 16.08
N GLY A 42 9.63 2.41 15.09
CA GLY A 42 10.61 1.31 15.15
C GLY A 42 10.09 -0.06 14.72
N PHE A 43 8.79 -0.20 14.44
CA PHE A 43 8.22 -1.40 13.83
C PHE A 43 8.08 -1.22 12.32
N SER A 44 8.41 -2.25 11.56
CA SER A 44 8.16 -2.33 10.13
C SER A 44 7.13 -3.42 9.84
N LYS A 45 6.09 -3.08 9.08
CA LYS A 45 5.15 -4.04 8.51
C LYS A 45 5.23 -3.98 7.00
N SER A 46 5.36 -5.14 6.36
CA SER A 46 5.40 -5.25 4.90
C SER A 46 4.23 -6.12 4.44
N GLU A 47 3.49 -5.64 3.45
CA GLU A 47 2.42 -6.41 2.82
C GLU A 47 2.63 -6.44 1.30
N LEU A 48 2.26 -7.57 0.68
CA LEU A 48 2.35 -7.78 -0.76
C LEU A 48 0.93 -7.88 -1.32
N ILE A 49 0.63 -7.10 -2.35
CA ILE A 49 -0.68 -7.08 -3.00
C ILE A 49 -0.47 -7.26 -4.50
N GLN A 50 -1.25 -8.13 -5.15
CA GLN A 50 -1.20 -8.27 -6.61
C GLN A 50 -1.59 -6.96 -7.30
N SER A 51 -0.81 -6.54 -8.28
CA SER A 51 -1.04 -5.28 -8.99
C SER A 51 -2.36 -5.28 -9.75
N ASP A 52 -2.79 -6.44 -10.28
CA ASP A 52 -4.05 -6.56 -11.02
C ASP A 52 -5.28 -6.21 -10.17
N ILE A 53 -5.25 -6.53 -8.87
CA ILE A 53 -6.37 -6.26 -7.98
C ILE A 53 -6.36 -4.83 -7.43
N ILE A 54 -5.26 -4.09 -7.58
CA ILE A 54 -5.16 -2.72 -7.09
C ILE A 54 -5.84 -1.79 -8.10
N LEU A 55 -6.92 -1.14 -7.66
CA LEU A 55 -7.64 -0.14 -8.47
C LEU A 55 -6.94 1.20 -8.44
N ARG A 56 -6.51 1.65 -7.25
CA ARG A 56 -5.77 2.89 -7.06
C ARG A 56 -5.13 2.93 -5.67
N ILE A 57 -4.06 3.72 -5.55
CA ILE A 57 -3.43 4.07 -4.29
C ILE A 57 -3.57 5.58 -4.13
N LYS A 58 -4.12 6.03 -3.00
CA LYS A 58 -4.28 7.45 -2.70
C LYS A 58 -3.50 7.79 -1.45
N GLU A 59 -2.57 8.73 -1.56
CA GLU A 59 -1.90 9.31 -0.41
C GLU A 59 -2.83 10.32 0.25
N ASN A 60 -3.12 10.13 1.53
CA ASN A 60 -3.88 11.09 2.31
C ASN A 60 -2.92 12.14 2.87
N LEU A 61 -2.44 13.00 1.99
CA LEU A 61 -1.81 14.25 2.38
C LEU A 61 -2.94 15.14 2.90
N LYS A 62 -3.04 15.30 4.23
CA LYS A 62 -3.87 16.37 4.79
C LYS A 62 -3.38 17.68 4.19
N GLN A 63 -4.10 18.18 3.18
CA GLN A 63 -3.94 19.56 2.76
C GLN A 63 -4.41 20.40 3.94
N LYS A 64 -3.45 21.17 4.45
CA LYS A 64 -3.56 21.99 5.65
C LYS A 64 -4.48 23.17 5.39
#